data_AF-A0A965GQ38-F1
#
_entry.id   AF-A0A965GQ38-F1
#
_cell.length_a   1.000
_cell.length_b   1.000
_cell.length_c   1.000
_cell.angle_alpha   90.00
_cell.angle_beta   90.00
_cell.angle_gamma   90.00
#
_symmetry.space_group_name_H-M   'P 1'
#
loop_
_entity.id
_entity.type
_entity.pdbx_description
1 polymer ?
#
loop_
_entity_poly.entity_id
_entity_poly.type
_entity_poly.pdbx_seq_one_letter_code
_entity_poly.pdbx_strand_id
1 'polypeptide(L)' 'MHIEYEATFENVDKDAIRAKLKEAGATLVRPEFVQKRVVFNLPKGHEIPGGWLRVRNEGD' A
#
# COMPACT_ATOMS: atom_id res chain seq x y z
N MET A 1 -6.69 11.18 -13.67
CA MET A 1 -6.23 11.21 -12.26
C MET A 1 -7.34 10.59 -11.43
N HIS A 2 -7.10 9.43 -10.83
CA HIS A 2 -8.04 8.83 -9.88
C HIS A 2 -7.62 9.28 -8.49
N ILE A 3 -8.54 9.91 -7.77
CA ILE A 3 -8.28 10.31 -6.39
C ILE A 3 -8.45 9.08 -5.52
N GLU A 4 -7.39 8.71 -4.81
CA GLU A 4 -7.41 7.66 -3.80
C GLU A 4 -7.55 8.31 -2.43
N TYR A 5 -8.46 7.77 -1.61
CA TYR A 5 -8.59 8.14 -0.20
C TYR A 5 -8.20 6.92 0.63
N GLU A 6 -7.13 7.04 1.41
CA GLU A 6 -6.61 5.99 2.27
C GLU A 6 -6.49 6.50 3.72
N ALA A 7 -6.75 5.62 4.69
CA ALA A 7 -6.48 5.85 6.10
C ALA A 7 -5.53 4.76 6.61
N THR A 8 -4.35 5.17 7.09
CA THR A 8 -3.37 4.27 7.71
C THR A 8 -3.54 4.27 9.23
N PHE A 9 -3.56 3.07 9.81
CA PHE A 9 -3.66 2.87 11.26
C PHE A 9 -2.36 2.24 11.77
N GLU A 10 -1.82 2.77 12.87
CA GLU A 10 -0.60 2.25 13.50
C GLU A 10 -0.91 1.13 14.51
N ASN A 11 0.07 0.27 14.80
CA ASN A 11 0.01 -0.76 15.84
C ASN A 11 -1.17 -1.74 15.71
N VAL A 12 -1.45 -2.18 14.49
CA VAL A 12 -2.56 -3.09 14.20
C VAL A 12 -2.17 -4.55 14.49
N ASP A 13 -2.99 -5.25 15.28
CA ASP A 13 -2.98 -6.72 15.36
C ASP A 13 -3.61 -7.31 14.09
N LYS A 14 -2.78 -7.97 13.29
CA LYS A 14 -3.17 -8.50 11.98
C LYS A 14 -4.22 -9.60 12.07
N ASP A 15 -4.16 -10.43 13.09
CA ASP A 15 -5.06 -11.58 13.23
C ASP A 15 -6.43 -11.12 13.72
N ALA A 16 -6.46 -10.18 14.68
CA ALA A 16 -7.69 -9.56 15.15
C ALA A 16 -8.43 -8.82 14.02
N ILE A 17 -7.72 -8.08 13.16
CA ILE A 17 -8.34 -7.38 12.03
C ILE A 17 -8.82 -8.35 10.96
N ARG A 18 -8.07 -9.43 10.66
CA ARG A 18 -8.51 -10.45 9.71
C ARG A 18 -9.80 -11.13 10.16
N ALA A 19 -9.95 -11.42 11.45
CA ALA A 19 -11.19 -11.96 12.00
C ALA A 19 -12.38 -11.02 11.76
N LYS A 20 -12.23 -9.74 12.14
CA LYS A 20 -13.27 -8.71 11.94
C LYS A 20 -13.63 -8.52 10.46
N LEU A 21 -12.65 -8.51 9.57
CA LEU A 21 -12.89 -8.40 8.12
C LEU A 21 -13.69 -9.58 7.59
N LYS A 22 -13.37 -10.81 8.02
CA LYS A 22 -14.14 -12.01 7.64
C LYS A 22 -15.56 -11.97 8.17
N GLU A 23 -15.76 -11.54 9.41
CA GLU A 23 -17.10 -11.35 10.00
C GLU A 23 -17.92 -10.32 9.22
N ALA A 24 -17.27 -9.28 8.69
CA ALA A 24 -17.88 -8.28 7.81
C ALA A 24 -18.09 -8.75 6.37
N GLY A 25 -17.76 -10.02 6.03
CA GLY A 25 -17.94 -10.59 4.70
C GLY A 25 -16.82 -10.29 3.70
N ALA A 26 -15.66 -9.80 4.15
CA ALA A 26 -14.52 -9.59 3.28
C ALA A 26 -13.93 -10.94 2.80
N THR A 27 -13.45 -10.96 1.56
CA THR A 27 -12.82 -12.13 0.94
C THR A 27 -11.33 -11.90 0.71
N LEU A 28 -10.53 -12.96 0.84
CA LEU A 28 -9.10 -12.91 0.55
C LEU A 28 -8.88 -13.14 -0.96
N VAL A 29 -8.68 -12.05 -1.71
CA VAL A 29 -8.49 -12.12 -3.17
C VAL A 29 -7.05 -12.52 -3.55
N ARG A 30 -6.06 -12.14 -2.74
CA ARG A 30 -4.64 -12.49 -2.94
C ARG A 30 -4.02 -12.94 -1.60
N PRO A 31 -3.19 -14.00 -1.57
CA PRO A 31 -2.47 -14.41 -0.37
C PRO A 31 -1.57 -13.30 0.18
N GLU A 32 -1.17 -13.43 1.44
CA GLU A 32 -0.16 -12.54 2.00
C GLU A 32 1.19 -12.73 1.30
N PHE A 33 1.83 -11.61 0.95
CA PHE A 33 3.16 -11.60 0.34
C PHE A 33 3.99 -10.42 0.85
N VAL A 34 5.30 -10.49 0.63
CA VAL A 34 6.24 -9.42 1.01
C VAL A 34 6.29 -8.35 -0.08
N GLN A 35 5.84 -7.15 0.24
CA GLN A 35 5.98 -5.99 -0.63
C GLN A 35 7.39 -5.40 -0.52
N LYS A 36 8.15 -5.39 -1.62
CA LYS A 36 9.47 -4.73 -1.70
C LYS A 36 9.37 -3.48 -2.56
N ARG A 37 10.04 -2.39 -2.13
CA ARG A 37 10.02 -1.11 -2.88
C ARG A 37 11.38 -0.42 -2.90
N VAL A 38 11.66 0.27 -4.01
CA VAL A 38 12.76 1.23 -4.15
C VAL A 38 12.15 2.58 -4.53
N VAL A 39 12.57 3.64 -3.84
CA VAL A 39 12.04 5.00 -4.01
C VAL A 39 13.08 5.86 -4.71
N PHE A 40 12.64 6.68 -5.65
CA PHE A 40 13.48 7.57 -6.44
C PHE A 40 12.93 9.00 -6.36
N ASN A 41 13.84 9.96 -6.28
CA ASN A 41 13.52 11.36 -6.52
C ASN A 41 13.50 11.64 -8.03
N LEU A 42 12.69 12.62 -8.41
CA LEU A 42 12.65 13.12 -9.78
C LEU A 42 13.98 13.79 -10.16
N PRO A 43 14.39 13.73 -11.44
CA PRO A 43 15.60 14.43 -11.89
C PRO A 43 15.43 15.93 -11.76
N LYS A 44 16.56 16.64 -11.64
CA LYS A 44 16.58 18.10 -11.50
C LYS A 44 15.84 18.78 -12.66
N GLY A 45 14.94 19.71 -12.35
CA GLY A 45 14.10 20.42 -13.34
C GLY A 45 12.79 19.71 -13.69
N HIS A 46 12.52 18.54 -13.12
CA HIS A 46 11.29 17.77 -13.29
C HIS A 46 10.62 17.45 -11.95
N GLU A 47 10.96 18.17 -10.89
CA GLU A 47 10.42 17.95 -9.55
C GLU A 47 8.91 18.26 -9.50
N ILE A 48 8.18 17.43 -8.76
CA ILE A 48 6.79 17.68 -8.39
C ILE A 48 6.80 17.93 -6.89
N PRO A 49 6.24 19.05 -6.39
CA PRO A 49 6.17 19.31 -4.95
C PRO A 49 5.50 18.15 -4.21
N GLY A 50 6.23 17.53 -3.27
CA GLY A 50 5.76 16.35 -2.53
C GLY A 50 5.64 15.07 -3.38
N GLY A 51 6.13 15.06 -4.61
CA GLY A 51 6.09 13.91 -5.52
C GLY A 51 7.38 13.10 -5.52
N TRP A 52 7.25 11.79 -5.66
CA TRP A 52 8.35 10.85 -5.84
C TRP A 52 7.91 9.69 -6.73
N LEU A 53 8.87 8.95 -7.28
CA LEU A 53 8.59 7.68 -7.94
C LEU A 53 8.97 6.52 -7.04
N ARG A 54 8.28 5.40 -7.23
CA ARG A 54 8.67 4.14 -6.62
C ARG A 54 8.49 3.00 -7.61
N VAL A 55 9.44 2.08 -7.61
CA VAL A 55 9.27 0.75 -8.21
C VAL A 55 8.93 -0.20 -7.08
N ARG A 56 7.85 -0.96 -7.23
CA ARG A 56 7.36 -1.90 -6.23
C ARG A 56 7.21 -3.28 -6.86
N ASN A 57 7.78 -4.29 -6.21
CA ASN A 57 7.52 -5.68 -6.52
C ASN A 57 6.34 -6.15 -5.65
N GLU A 58 5.25 -6.52 -6.31
CA GLU A 58 4.01 -6.98 -5.68
C GLU A 58 3.79 -8.50 -5.78
N GLY A 59 4.85 -9.26 -6.06
CA GLY A 59 4.84 -10.72 -6.00
C GLY A 59 4.11 -11.43 -7.14
N ASP A 60 3.86 -10.74 -8.26
CA ASP A 60 3.41 -11.33 -9.53
C ASP A 60 4.59 -11.55 -10.49
#